data_AF-A0A1I8ACP5-F1
#
_entry.id   AF-A0A1I8ACP5-F1
#
_cell.length_a   1.000
_cell.length_b   1.000
_cell.length_c   1.000
_cell.angle_alpha   90.00
_cell.angle_beta   90.00
_cell.angle_gamma   90.00
#
_symmetry.space_group_name_H-M   'P 1'
#
loop_
_entity.id
_entity.type
_entity.pdbx_description
1 polymer ?
#
loop_
_entity_poly.entity_id
_entity_poly.type
_entity_poly.pdbx_seq_one_letter_code
_entity_poly.pdbx_strand_id
1 'polypeptide(L)'
;MLSSLARSGVRSAIPRRCFSTSTGLDAHDQISDSQKPMEEQQNPSFFKMVDYYFDKGSTVLEPKLVEELKSNSMTKNDKKNLVRGILGAIK
;
A
#
# COMPACT_ATOMS: atom_id res chain seq x y z
N MET A 1 9.66 -27.68 58.02
CA MET A 1 9.88 -26.27 57.64
C MET A 1 9.68 -26.16 56.14
N LEU A 2 8.77 -25.27 55.73
CA LEU A 2 8.29 -25.10 54.36
C LEU A 2 9.31 -24.37 53.47
N SER A 3 9.30 -24.73 52.19
CA SER A 3 9.59 -23.87 51.02
C SER A 3 11.04 -23.43 50.75
N SER A 4 11.64 -24.05 49.73
CA SER A 4 12.56 -23.38 48.79
C SER A 4 12.06 -23.62 47.36
N LEU A 5 10.83 -23.18 47.09
CA LEU A 5 10.30 -23.02 45.74
C LEU A 5 9.99 -21.53 45.55
N ALA A 6 11.03 -20.73 45.42
CA ALA A 6 10.89 -19.34 45.03
C ALA A 6 12.13 -18.91 44.26
N ARG A 7 11.90 -18.38 43.06
CA ARG A 7 12.84 -17.70 42.16
C ARG A 7 13.41 -18.53 41.00
N SER A 8 12.55 -19.19 40.24
CA SER A 8 12.72 -19.18 38.79
C SER A 8 11.58 -18.32 38.21
N GLY A 9 11.85 -17.03 38.08
CA GLY A 9 10.95 -16.10 37.41
C GLY A 9 10.80 -16.53 35.96
N VAL A 10 9.71 -17.23 35.64
CA VAL A 10 9.28 -17.50 34.28
C VAL A 10 9.00 -16.14 33.65
N ARG A 11 9.97 -15.59 32.93
CA ARG A 11 9.72 -14.52 31.98
C ARG A 11 8.84 -15.15 30.91
N SER A 12 7.53 -15.00 31.07
CA SER A 12 6.57 -15.28 30.00
C SER A 12 6.96 -14.38 28.84
N ALA A 13 7.66 -14.97 27.86
CA ALA A 13 7.90 -14.35 26.58
C ALA A 13 6.53 -14.24 25.92
N ILE A 14 5.87 -13.09 26.10
CA ILE A 14 4.68 -12.74 25.34
C ILE A 14 5.13 -12.80 23.88
N PRO A 15 4.59 -13.71 23.05
CA PRO A 15 4.88 -13.70 21.64
C PRO A 15 4.25 -12.41 21.10
N ARG A 16 5.08 -11.38 20.93
CA ARG A 16 4.70 -10.23 20.14
C ARG A 16 4.40 -10.80 18.76
N ARG A 17 3.12 -10.86 18.42
CA ARG A 17 2.69 -11.07 17.03
C ARG A 17 3.26 -9.87 16.28
N CYS A 18 4.44 -10.04 15.71
CA CYS A 18 5.05 -9.08 14.82
C CYS A 18 4.20 -9.05 13.56
N PHE A 19 3.11 -8.29 13.60
CA PHE A 19 2.60 -7.68 12.39
C PHE A 19 3.77 -6.88 11.81
N SER A 20 4.02 -7.05 10.52
CA SER A 20 5.14 -6.51 9.76
C SER A 20 5.09 -4.98 9.69
N THR A 21 5.31 -4.30 10.82
CA THR A 21 5.76 -2.92 10.84
C THR A 21 7.23 -2.93 10.47
N SER A 22 7.61 -2.20 9.42
CA SER A 22 9.01 -1.99 9.02
C SER A 22 9.84 -1.72 10.28
N THR A 23 11.00 -2.39 10.40
CA THR A 23 12.01 -2.04 11.40
C THR A 23 12.11 -0.53 11.47
N GLY A 24 11.86 0.08 12.64
CA GLY A 24 11.77 1.53 12.78
C GLY A 24 13.01 2.18 12.17
N LEU A 25 12.86 2.72 10.96
CA LEU A 25 13.95 3.36 10.23
C LEU A 25 14.32 4.62 11.01
N ASP A 26 15.62 4.90 11.06
CA ASP A 26 16.06 6.18 11.58
C ASP A 26 15.52 7.33 10.71
N ALA A 27 15.43 8.54 11.27
CA ALA A 27 14.86 9.69 10.57
C ALA A 27 15.64 10.02 9.27
N HIS A 28 16.97 9.87 9.28
CA HIS A 28 17.80 10.07 8.08
C HIS A 28 17.57 8.99 7.02
N ASP A 29 17.39 7.74 7.46
CA ASP A 29 17.13 6.61 6.57
C ASP A 29 15.73 6.70 5.95
N GLN A 30 14.73 7.21 6.69
CA GLN A 30 13.38 7.44 6.18
C GLN A 30 13.36 8.47 5.04
N ILE A 31 14.16 9.54 5.14
CA ILE A 31 14.28 10.53 4.07
C ILE A 31 14.91 9.88 2.85
N SER A 32 15.99 9.12 3.03
CA SER A 32 16.68 8.41 1.95
C SER A 32 15.76 7.38 1.27
N ASP A 33 14.94 6.67 2.05
CA ASP A 33 13.95 5.72 1.54
C ASP A 33 12.86 6.41 0.71
N SER A 34 12.38 7.57 1.17
CA SER A 34 11.33 8.32 0.46
C SER A 34 11.73 8.83 -0.93
N GLN A 35 13.03 8.87 -1.24
CA GLN A 35 13.56 9.25 -2.55
C GLN A 35 13.65 8.08 -3.53
N LYS A 36 13.52 6.84 -3.05
CA LYS A 36 13.53 5.65 -3.92
C LYS A 36 12.23 5.55 -4.72
N PRO A 37 12.23 4.83 -5.85
CA PRO A 37 11.00 4.43 -6.52
C PRO A 37 10.04 3.72 -5.55
N MET A 38 8.73 3.93 -5.70
CA MET A 38 7.71 3.41 -4.76
C MET A 38 7.85 1.91 -4.48
N GLU A 39 8.19 1.12 -5.50
CA GLU A 39 8.33 -0.35 -5.39
C GLU A 39 9.52 -0.80 -4.53
N GLU A 40 10.49 0.10 -4.30
CA GLU A 40 11.71 -0.16 -3.54
C GLU A 40 11.68 0.48 -2.13
N GLN A 41 10.66 1.30 -1.84
CA GLN A 41 10.51 1.93 -0.53
C GLN A 41 10.16 0.87 0.52
N GLN A 42 10.89 0.87 1.63
CA GLN A 42 10.63 -0.04 2.76
C GLN A 42 9.50 0.46 3.65
N ASN A 43 9.38 1.78 3.80
CA ASN A 43 8.35 2.41 4.62
C ASN A 43 7.73 3.60 3.88
N PRO A 44 7.02 3.36 2.76
CA PRO A 44 6.37 4.42 2.00
C PRO A 44 5.25 5.05 2.82
N SER A 45 4.94 6.31 2.50
CA SER A 45 3.70 6.92 2.96
C SER A 45 2.51 6.09 2.46
N PHE A 46 1.66 5.62 3.39
CA PHE A 46 0.50 4.80 3.06
C PHE A 46 -0.37 5.41 1.95
N PHE A 47 -0.67 6.71 2.05
CA PHE A 47 -1.48 7.41 1.05
C PHE A 47 -0.81 7.39 -0.33
N LYS A 48 0.49 7.70 -0.41
CA LYS A 48 1.24 7.69 -1.68
C LYS A 48 1.36 6.29 -2.27
N MET A 49 1.49 5.27 -1.41
CA MET A 49 1.60 3.87 -1.82
C MET A 49 0.29 3.37 -2.44
N VAL A 50 -0.84 3.62 -1.77
CA VAL A 50 -2.17 3.30 -2.32
C VAL A 50 -2.37 4.03 -3.64
N ASP A 51 -1.98 5.30 -3.69
CA ASP A 51 -2.14 6.13 -4.88
C ASP A 51 -1.35 5.59 -6.09
N TYR A 52 -0.08 5.23 -5.87
CA TYR A 52 0.76 4.61 -6.89
C TYR A 52 0.17 3.31 -7.44
N TYR A 53 -0.32 2.42 -6.57
CA TYR A 53 -0.89 1.15 -7.01
C TYR A 53 -2.26 1.31 -7.67
N PHE A 54 -3.04 2.32 -7.28
CA PHE A 54 -4.25 2.70 -7.99
C PHE A 54 -3.92 3.16 -9.42
N ASP A 55 -2.96 4.07 -9.58
CA ASP A 55 -2.53 4.58 -10.89
C ASP A 55 -1.92 3.47 -11.77
N LYS A 56 -1.17 2.54 -11.18
CA LYS A 56 -0.62 1.37 -11.87
C LYS A 56 -1.75 0.45 -12.39
N GLY A 57 -2.75 0.17 -11.56
CA GLY A 57 -3.90 -0.64 -11.95
C GLY A 57 -4.79 0.05 -13.00
N SER A 58 -5.02 1.34 -12.84
CA SER A 58 -5.85 2.14 -13.74
C SER A 58 -5.25 2.19 -15.15
N THR A 59 -3.93 2.32 -15.27
CA THR A 59 -3.21 2.30 -16.56
C THR A 59 -3.38 0.97 -17.31
N VAL A 60 -3.33 -0.15 -16.58
CA VAL A 60 -3.48 -1.49 -17.17
C VAL A 60 -4.93 -1.77 -17.58
N LEU A 61 -5.90 -1.29 -16.79
CA LEU A 61 -7.33 -1.52 -17.00
C LEU A 61 -7.96 -0.54 -18.00
N GLU A 62 -7.42 0.67 -18.16
CA GLU A 62 -7.94 1.72 -19.06
C GLU A 62 -8.36 1.20 -20.45
N PRO A 63 -7.53 0.45 -21.21
CA PRO A 63 -7.93 -0.03 -22.53
C PRO A 63 -9.11 -1.00 -22.49
N LYS A 64 -9.18 -1.86 -21.47
CA LYS A 64 -10.27 -2.84 -21.32
C LYS A 64 -11.58 -2.15 -20.93
N LEU A 65 -11.53 -1.15 -20.06
CA LEU A 65 -12.69 -0.35 -19.69
C LEU A 65 -13.26 0.43 -20.89
N VAL A 66 -12.39 0.93 -21.78
CA VAL A 66 -12.82 1.61 -23.02
C VAL A 66 -13.45 0.64 -24.01
N GLU A 67 -12.94 -0.59 -24.12
CA GLU A 67 -13.49 -1.66 -24.97
C GLU A 67 -14.89 -2.10 -24.49
N GLU A 68 -15.07 -2.30 -23.18
CA GLU A 68 -16.33 -2.77 -22.61
C GLU A 68 -17.41 -1.68 -22.50
N LEU A 69 -17.04 -0.40 -22.63
CA LEU A 69 -17.99 0.70 -22.57
C LEU A 69 -18.98 0.66 -23.75
N LYS A 70 -20.19 0.16 -23.47
CA LYS A 70 -21.31 0.10 -24.41
C LYS A 70 -21.86 1.51 -24.64
N SER A 71 -21.46 2.15 -25.73
CA SER A 71 -22.08 3.38 -26.19
C SER A 71 -22.12 3.41 -27.71
N ASN A 72 -23.28 3.72 -28.29
CA ASN A 72 -23.47 3.89 -29.73
C ASN A 72 -23.20 5.32 -30.21
N SER A 73 -23.11 6.30 -29.29
CA SER A 73 -23.01 7.73 -29.63
C SER A 73 -21.61 8.33 -29.41
N MET A 74 -20.72 7.69 -28.65
CA MET A 74 -19.43 8.30 -28.29
C MET A 74 -18.30 7.83 -29.20
N THR A 75 -17.40 8.75 -29.55
CA THR A 75 -16.17 8.40 -30.24
C THR A 75 -15.19 7.69 -29.30
N LYS A 76 -14.22 6.96 -29.84
CA LYS A 76 -13.21 6.24 -29.04
C LYS A 76 -12.43 7.17 -28.09
N ASN A 77 -12.17 8.40 -28.51
CA ASN A 77 -11.49 9.40 -27.68
C ASN A 77 -12.38 9.90 -26.54
N ASP A 78 -13.68 10.11 -26.78
CA ASP A 78 -14.62 10.53 -25.73
C ASP A 78 -14.78 9.44 -24.66
N LYS A 79 -14.83 8.17 -25.08
CA LYS A 79 -14.85 7.02 -24.15
C LYS A 79 -13.61 7.02 -23.26
N LYS A 80 -12.43 7.25 -23.86
CA LYS A 80 -11.16 7.30 -23.15
C LYS A 80 -11.13 8.44 -22.14
N ASN A 81 -11.58 9.62 -22.53
CA ASN A 81 -11.65 10.79 -21.65
C ASN A 81 -12.65 10.57 -20.50
N LEU A 82 -13.81 9.95 -20.78
CA LEU A 82 -14.79 9.61 -19.75
C LEU A 82 -14.22 8.60 -18.73
N VAL A 83 -13.60 7.52 -19.20
CA VAL A 83 -12.96 6.50 -18.34
C VAL A 83 -11.88 7.14 -17.46
N ARG A 84 -11.02 7.99 -18.04
CA ARG A 84 -10.00 8.74 -17.29
C ARG A 84 -10.61 9.69 -16.25
N GLY A 85 -11.69 10.39 -16.62
CA GLY A 85 -12.40 11.29 -15.71
C GLY A 85 -12.99 10.56 -14.51
N ILE A 86 -13.60 9.38 -14.74
CA ILE A 86 -14.15 8.55 -13.66
C ILE A 86 -13.04 8.02 -12.75
N LEU A 87 -11.95 7.47 -13.32
CA LEU A 87 -10.81 6.97 -12.55
C LEU A 87 -10.18 8.08 -11.70
N GLY A 88 -10.07 9.29 -12.25
CA GLY A 88 -9.59 10.46 -11.52
C GLY A 88 -10.53 10.99 -10.44
N ALA A 89 -11.82 10.68 -10.50
CA ALA A 89 -12.80 11.07 -9.48
C ALA A 89 -12.94 10.04 -8.34
N ILE A 90 -12.45 8.82 -8.53
CA ILE A 90 -12.43 7.75 -7.51
C ILE A 90 -11.29 7.98 -6.50
N LYS A 91 -10.19 8.59 -6.98
CA LYS A 91 -9.03 9.01 -6.19
C LYS A 91 -9.29 10.37 -5.53
#